data_AF-A0A1Q5ADY5-F1
#
_entry.id   AF-A0A1Q5ADY5-F1
#
_cell.length_a   1.000
_cell.length_b   1.000
_cell.length_c   1.000
_cell.angle_alpha   90.00
_cell.angle_beta   90.00
_cell.angle_gamma   90.00
#
_symmetry.space_group_name_H-M   'P 1'
#
loop_
_entity.id
_entity.type
_entity.pdbx_description
1 polymer ?
#
loop_
_entity_poly.entity_id
_entity_poly.type
_entity_poly.pdbx_seq_one_letter_code
_entity_poly.pdbx_strand_id
1 'polypeptide(L)'
;GHAVLVGRPRLLADAAIPLPPALSVALAEAEEHGRTAVVVAWDGEARGVFGVADAVKDSSADAVSELRALGLQPVLLTGDNRAVAEAVAREVGIDEVHAEVLPEDKVNVVKRLQAEGRVVAMVGDGVNDAAALATADLGLAMGTGTDAAIEASDLTLVRGDLKVTADAIRLSRRTLATIRGNLFWAFGYNVAALPLAASGLLNPMIAGAAMAFSSVFVVTNSLRLRAFT
;
A
#
# COMPACT_ATOMS: atom_id res chain seq x y z
N GLY A 1 -38.95 -27.02 -16.44
CA GLY A 1 -37.93 -26.09 -15.93
C GLY A 1 -38.44 -25.47 -14.65
N HIS A 2 -37.56 -25.10 -13.74
CA HIS A 2 -37.92 -24.50 -12.45
C HIS A 2 -37.81 -22.98 -12.51
N ALA A 3 -38.69 -22.27 -11.80
CA ALA A 3 -38.56 -20.83 -11.60
C ALA A 3 -37.56 -20.60 -10.46
N VAL A 4 -36.46 -19.91 -10.75
CA VAL A 4 -35.36 -19.66 -9.81
C VAL A 4 -35.24 -18.16 -9.54
N LEU A 5 -35.11 -17.79 -8.26
CA LEU A 5 -34.85 -16.44 -7.78
C LEU A 5 -33.50 -16.43 -7.05
N VAL A 6 -32.63 -15.48 -7.43
CA VAL A 6 -31.29 -15.31 -6.85
C VAL A 6 -31.07 -13.84 -6.57
N GLY A 7 -30.81 -13.47 -5.32
CA GLY A 7 -30.55 -12.06 -4.98
C GLY A 7 -30.42 -11.80 -3.49
N ARG A 8 -30.45 -10.51 -3.12
CA ARG A 8 -30.48 -10.08 -1.72
C ARG A 8 -31.76 -10.56 -1.03
N PRO A 9 -31.77 -10.70 0.32
CA PRO A 9 -32.95 -11.17 1.06
C PRO A 9 -34.26 -10.44 0.73
N ARG A 10 -34.15 -9.14 0.43
CA ARG A 10 -35.29 -8.29 0.02
C ARG A 10 -36.01 -8.81 -1.22
N LEU A 11 -35.29 -9.40 -2.19
CA LEU A 11 -35.89 -9.96 -3.39
C LEU A 11 -36.87 -11.09 -3.09
N LEU A 12 -36.56 -11.94 -2.11
CA LEU A 12 -37.43 -13.03 -1.68
C LEU A 12 -38.61 -12.51 -0.86
N ALA A 13 -38.38 -11.48 -0.03
CA ALA A 13 -39.46 -10.82 0.70
C ALA A 13 -40.48 -10.18 -0.25
N ASP A 14 -40.01 -9.51 -1.30
CA ASP A 14 -40.86 -8.91 -2.36
C ASP A 14 -41.63 -10.00 -3.13
N ALA A 15 -41.08 -11.20 -3.25
CA ALA A 15 -41.73 -12.38 -3.83
C ALA A 15 -42.60 -13.18 -2.83
N ALA A 16 -42.76 -12.71 -1.59
CA ALA A 16 -43.47 -13.38 -0.49
C ALA A 16 -42.95 -14.79 -0.16
N ILE A 17 -41.65 -15.03 -0.38
CA ILE A 17 -40.97 -16.29 -0.03
C ILE A 17 -40.33 -16.12 1.35
N PRO A 18 -40.82 -16.81 2.40
CA PRO A 18 -40.24 -16.70 3.74
C PRO A 18 -38.85 -17.35 3.80
N LEU A 19 -37.94 -16.73 4.55
CA LEU A 19 -36.62 -17.29 4.84
C LEU A 19 -36.72 -18.22 6.06
N PRO A 20 -36.45 -19.53 5.95
CA PRO A 20 -36.43 -20.44 7.08
C PRO A 20 -35.43 -20.00 8.16
N PRO A 21 -35.64 -20.35 9.45
CA PRO A 21 -34.73 -19.98 10.54
C PRO A 21 -33.28 -20.43 10.30
N ALA A 22 -33.07 -21.64 9.77
CA ALA A 22 -31.73 -22.14 9.46
C ALA A 22 -31.01 -21.31 8.39
N LEU A 23 -31.72 -20.86 7.34
CA LEU A 23 -31.14 -19.98 6.32
C LEU A 23 -30.96 -18.54 6.83
N SER A 24 -31.77 -18.11 7.79
CA SER A 24 -31.59 -16.81 8.45
C SER A 24 -30.31 -16.77 9.28
N VAL A 25 -29.98 -17.86 9.98
CA VAL A 25 -28.70 -18.01 10.69
C VAL A 25 -27.54 -18.01 9.71
N ALA A 26 -27.60 -18.80 8.63
CA ALA A 26 -26.55 -18.84 7.62
C ALA A 26 -26.35 -17.48 6.91
N LEU A 27 -27.43 -16.71 6.72
CA LEU A 27 -27.38 -15.35 6.21
C LEU A 27 -26.61 -14.43 7.17
N ALA A 28 -26.99 -14.44 8.45
CA ALA A 28 -26.34 -13.64 9.47
C ALA A 28 -24.85 -14.01 9.64
N GLU A 29 -24.51 -15.31 9.63
CA GLU A 29 -23.14 -15.78 9.66
C GLU A 29 -22.35 -15.28 8.44
N ALA A 30 -22.92 -15.37 7.24
CA ALA A 30 -22.25 -14.87 6.05
C ALA A 30 -21.96 -13.36 6.13
N GLU A 31 -22.93 -12.57 6.59
CA GLU A 31 -22.79 -11.12 6.77
C GLU A 31 -21.77 -10.76 7.87
N GLU A 32 -21.76 -11.50 8.99
CA GLU A 32 -20.80 -11.34 10.09
C GLU A 32 -19.36 -11.60 9.63
N HIS A 33 -19.17 -12.57 8.73
CA HIS A 33 -17.88 -12.86 8.11
C HIS A 33 -17.55 -11.92 6.94
N GLY A 34 -18.29 -10.82 6.78
CA GLY A 34 -18.01 -9.81 5.75
C GLY A 34 -18.27 -10.32 4.34
N ARG A 35 -19.18 -11.29 4.16
CA ARG A 35 -19.58 -11.78 2.84
C ARG A 35 -20.89 -11.13 2.44
N THR A 36 -21.01 -10.78 1.16
CA THR A 36 -22.30 -10.44 0.57
C THR A 36 -23.15 -11.69 0.50
N ALA A 37 -24.17 -11.77 1.36
CA ALA A 37 -25.09 -12.90 1.39
C ALA A 37 -26.14 -12.80 0.27
N VAL A 38 -26.22 -13.86 -0.55
CA VAL A 38 -27.15 -14.01 -1.67
C VAL A 38 -28.03 -15.21 -1.38
N VAL A 39 -29.35 -15.02 -1.37
CA VAL A 39 -30.30 -16.11 -1.14
C VAL A 39 -30.78 -16.66 -2.47
N VAL A 40 -30.92 -17.99 -2.54
CA VAL A 40 -31.48 -18.71 -3.67
C VAL A 40 -32.79 -19.39 -3.28
N ALA A 41 -33.80 -19.21 -4.12
CA ALA A 41 -35.08 -19.88 -4.03
C ALA A 41 -35.45 -20.53 -5.37
N TRP A 42 -36.11 -21.67 -5.32
CA TRP A 42 -36.78 -22.26 -6.48
C TRP A 42 -38.08 -22.91 -6.08
N ASP A 43 -39.06 -22.88 -6.98
CA ASP A 43 -40.43 -23.36 -6.76
C ASP A 43 -41.11 -22.75 -5.53
N GLY A 44 -40.84 -21.46 -5.27
CA GLY A 44 -41.47 -20.72 -4.16
C GLY A 44 -40.87 -20.98 -2.78
N GLU A 45 -39.79 -21.76 -2.67
CA GLU A 45 -39.11 -22.04 -1.41
C GLU A 45 -37.67 -21.53 -1.42
N ALA A 46 -37.25 -20.86 -0.34
CA ALA A 46 -35.84 -20.53 -0.11
C ALA A 46 -35.05 -21.79 0.23
N ARG A 47 -33.94 -22.00 -0.46
CA ARG A 47 -33.22 -23.30 -0.47
C ARG A 47 -31.77 -23.19 -0.03
N GLY A 48 -31.16 -22.01 -0.14
CA GLY A 48 -29.77 -21.82 0.27
C GLY A 48 -29.35 -20.36 0.33
N VAL A 49 -28.21 -20.14 0.98
CA VAL A 49 -27.50 -18.87 1.04
C VAL A 49 -26.10 -19.07 0.51
N PHE A 50 -25.66 -18.18 -0.38
CA PHE A 50 -24.30 -18.09 -0.89
C PHE A 50 -23.65 -16.85 -0.32
N GLY A 51 -22.47 -16.98 0.28
CA GLY A 51 -21.63 -15.83 0.62
C GLY A 51 -20.68 -15.52 -0.52
N VAL A 52 -20.74 -14.30 -1.05
CA VAL A 52 -19.80 -13.79 -2.06
C VAL A 52 -18.90 -12.75 -1.40
N ALA A 53 -17.59 -12.91 -1.53
CA ALA A 53 -16.61 -11.94 -1.04
C ALA A 53 -15.48 -11.82 -2.05
N ASP A 54 -14.86 -10.64 -2.09
CA ASP A 54 -13.61 -10.47 -2.81
C ASP A 54 -12.50 -11.22 -2.08
N ALA A 55 -11.75 -12.01 -2.84
CA ALA A 55 -10.63 -12.74 -2.29
C ALA A 55 -9.47 -11.79 -2.01
N VAL A 56 -8.97 -11.82 -0.78
CA VAL A 56 -7.67 -11.22 -0.46
C VAL A 56 -6.60 -11.95 -1.27
N LYS A 57 -5.69 -11.21 -1.91
CA LYS A 57 -4.56 -11.81 -2.61
C LYS A 57 -3.70 -12.59 -1.61
N ASP A 58 -3.29 -13.80 -1.97
CA ASP A 58 -2.46 -14.68 -1.13
C ASP A 58 -1.19 -13.99 -0.60
N SER A 59 -0.63 -13.03 -1.36
CA SER A 59 0.58 -12.30 -0.97
C SER A 59 0.36 -11.14 0.00
N SER A 60 -0.89 -10.75 0.29
CA SER A 60 -1.21 -9.56 1.07
C SER A 60 -0.73 -9.65 2.52
N ALA A 61 -0.96 -10.78 3.19
CA ALA A 61 -0.55 -10.96 4.59
C ALA A 61 0.97 -10.87 4.75
N ASP A 62 1.72 -11.53 3.85
CA ASP A 62 3.17 -11.43 3.80
C ASP A 62 3.62 -9.98 3.55
N ALA A 63 3.01 -9.28 2.59
CA ALA A 63 3.36 -7.91 2.27
C ALA A 63 3.13 -6.96 3.46
N VAL A 64 2.01 -7.09 4.17
CA VAL A 64 1.72 -6.33 5.39
C VAL A 64 2.76 -6.63 6.48
N SER A 65 3.11 -7.91 6.68
CA SER A 65 4.14 -8.33 7.61
C SER A 65 5.51 -7.71 7.28
N GLU A 66 5.90 -7.68 6.02
CA GLU A 66 7.15 -7.06 5.57
C GLU A 66 7.16 -5.54 5.79
N LEU A 67 6.05 -4.85 5.51
CA LEU A 67 5.92 -3.42 5.79
C LEU A 67 6.06 -3.14 7.30
N ARG A 68 5.45 -3.95 8.16
CA ARG A 68 5.61 -3.85 9.61
C ARG A 68 7.06 -4.10 10.03
N ALA A 69 7.73 -5.09 9.45
CA ALA A 69 9.15 -5.38 9.71
C ALA A 69 10.08 -4.21 9.30
N LEU A 70 9.66 -3.38 8.34
CA LEU A 70 10.35 -2.14 7.98
C LEU A 70 10.07 -0.98 8.96
N GLY A 71 9.25 -1.19 9.99
CA GLY A 71 8.86 -0.19 10.99
C GLY A 71 7.74 0.73 10.50
N LEU A 72 6.98 0.33 9.48
CA LEU A 72 5.81 1.07 9.01
C LEU A 72 4.57 0.62 9.78
N GLN A 73 3.56 1.48 9.85
CA GLN A 73 2.26 1.18 10.41
C GLN A 73 1.22 1.12 9.29
N PRO A 74 0.85 -0.08 8.82
CA PRO A 74 -0.22 -0.25 7.84
C PRO A 74 -1.58 0.20 8.40
N VAL A 75 -2.36 0.90 7.57
CA VAL A 75 -3.72 1.35 7.87
C VAL A 75 -4.61 0.98 6.68
N LEU A 76 -5.76 0.35 6.92
CA LEU A 76 -6.71 0.00 5.87
C LEU A 76 -7.76 1.10 5.71
N LEU A 77 -7.95 1.61 4.49
CA LEU A 77 -8.99 2.58 4.14
C LEU A 77 -9.87 1.99 3.03
N THR A 78 -11.13 1.69 3.32
CA THR A 78 -12.07 1.11 2.35
C THR A 78 -13.47 1.71 2.43
N GLY A 79 -14.14 1.79 1.28
CA GLY A 79 -15.56 2.16 1.19
C GLY A 79 -16.50 0.99 1.55
N ASP A 80 -15.97 -0.22 1.74
CA ASP A 80 -16.75 -1.37 2.17
C ASP A 80 -17.29 -1.20 3.59
N ASN A 81 -18.29 -2.00 3.92
CA ASN A 81 -18.86 -2.02 5.26
C ASN A 81 -17.82 -2.44 6.32
N ARG A 82 -18.10 -2.06 7.57
CA ARG A 82 -17.22 -2.36 8.71
C ARG A 82 -16.86 -3.84 8.86
N ALA A 83 -17.83 -4.74 8.71
CA ALA A 83 -17.63 -6.18 8.93
C ALA A 83 -16.65 -6.77 7.91
N VAL A 84 -16.79 -6.43 6.63
CA VAL A 84 -15.88 -6.82 5.55
C VAL A 84 -14.47 -6.28 5.80
N ALA A 85 -14.37 -4.98 6.07
CA ALA A 85 -13.10 -4.31 6.26
C ALA A 85 -12.31 -4.90 7.44
N GLU A 86 -12.98 -5.17 8.57
CA GLU A 86 -12.35 -5.77 9.74
C GLU A 86 -11.99 -7.24 9.52
N ALA A 87 -12.81 -8.00 8.78
CA ALA A 87 -12.48 -9.38 8.43
C ALA A 87 -11.20 -9.45 7.58
N VAL A 88 -11.12 -8.62 6.53
CA VAL A 88 -9.92 -8.50 5.68
C VAL A 88 -8.71 -8.05 6.50
N ALA A 89 -8.87 -7.01 7.33
CA ALA A 89 -7.79 -6.49 8.16
C ALA A 89 -7.23 -7.55 9.13
N ARG A 90 -8.10 -8.36 9.76
CA ARG A 90 -7.68 -9.48 10.60
C ARG A 90 -6.93 -10.55 9.82
N GLU A 91 -7.38 -10.86 8.61
CA GLU A 91 -6.74 -11.86 7.73
C GLU A 91 -5.32 -11.44 7.33
N VAL A 92 -5.11 -10.15 7.04
CA VAL A 92 -3.78 -9.65 6.61
C VAL A 92 -2.92 -9.08 7.74
N GLY A 93 -3.46 -8.94 8.96
CA GLY A 93 -2.73 -8.44 10.13
C GLY A 93 -2.59 -6.91 10.20
N ILE A 94 -3.63 -6.17 9.79
CA ILE A 94 -3.72 -4.70 9.93
C ILE A 94 -4.54 -4.35 11.18
N ASP A 95 -3.98 -3.51 12.05
CA ASP A 95 -4.59 -3.15 13.33
C ASP A 95 -5.52 -1.92 13.25
N GLU A 96 -5.29 -1.01 12.30
CA GLU A 96 -6.06 0.23 12.15
C GLU A 96 -6.90 0.21 10.86
N VAL A 97 -8.22 0.37 10.99
CA VAL A 97 -9.18 0.25 9.87
C VAL A 97 -10.17 1.41 9.86
N HIS A 98 -10.26 2.07 8.70
CA HIS A 98 -11.28 3.07 8.39
C HIS A 98 -12.19 2.51 7.28
N ALA A 99 -13.33 1.96 7.67
CA ALA A 99 -14.35 1.43 6.77
C ALA A 99 -15.44 2.45 6.47
N GLU A 100 -16.24 2.20 5.43
CA GLU A 100 -17.34 3.05 4.96
C GLU A 100 -16.89 4.48 4.61
N VAL A 101 -15.63 4.64 4.18
CA VAL A 101 -15.06 5.95 3.85
C VAL A 101 -15.39 6.38 2.42
N LEU A 102 -15.79 7.65 2.27
CA LEU A 102 -15.92 8.29 0.96
C LEU A 102 -14.54 8.71 0.41
N PRO A 103 -14.41 9.01 -0.90
CA PRO A 103 -13.15 9.50 -1.46
C PRO A 103 -12.57 10.71 -0.71
N GLU A 104 -13.42 11.65 -0.30
CA GLU A 104 -13.02 12.82 0.48
C GLU A 104 -12.52 12.45 1.88
N ASP A 105 -13.12 11.44 2.50
CA ASP A 105 -12.70 10.94 3.81
C ASP A 105 -11.32 10.30 3.74
N LYS A 106 -10.99 9.60 2.64
CA LYS A 106 -9.63 9.07 2.43
C LYS A 106 -8.58 10.19 2.46
N VAL A 107 -8.85 11.31 1.78
CA VAL A 107 -8.00 12.51 1.80
C VAL A 107 -7.88 13.07 3.21
N ASN A 108 -9.00 13.16 3.94
CA ASN A 108 -9.01 13.69 5.31
C ASN A 108 -8.21 12.82 6.28
N VAL A 109 -8.26 11.48 6.14
CA VAL A 109 -7.43 10.56 6.93
C VAL A 109 -5.95 10.79 6.65
N VAL A 110 -5.54 10.90 5.37
CA VAL A 110 -4.15 11.19 5.00
C VAL A 110 -3.68 12.50 5.62
N LYS A 111 -4.45 13.58 5.47
CA LYS A 111 -4.11 14.89 6.05
C LYS A 111 -4.03 14.86 7.57
N ARG A 112 -4.91 14.12 8.24
CA ARG A 112 -4.87 13.96 9.70
C ARG A 112 -3.58 13.28 10.14
N LEU A 113 -3.22 12.16 9.50
CA LEU A 113 -1.99 11.43 9.82
C LEU A 113 -0.73 12.30 9.55
N GLN A 114 -0.74 13.10 8.48
CA GLN A 114 0.31 14.08 8.21
C GLN A 114 0.38 15.17 9.29
N ALA A 115 -0.77 15.68 9.75
CA ALA A 115 -0.83 16.67 10.82
C ALA A 115 -0.34 16.14 12.17
N GLU A 116 -0.39 14.82 12.40
CA GLU A 116 0.25 14.14 13.53
C GLU A 116 1.78 14.04 13.39
N GLY A 117 2.37 14.58 12.31
CA GLY A 117 3.80 14.54 12.03
C GLY A 117 4.28 13.24 11.40
N ARG A 118 3.36 12.40 10.90
CA ARG A 118 3.72 11.17 10.18
C ARG A 118 4.01 11.48 8.71
N VAL A 119 4.92 10.71 8.12
CA VAL A 119 5.10 10.66 6.66
C VAL A 119 4.20 9.54 6.13
N VAL A 120 3.28 9.88 5.23
CA VAL A 120 2.20 8.98 4.79
C VAL A 120 2.45 8.53 3.36
N ALA A 121 2.50 7.21 3.17
CA ALA A 121 2.43 6.60 1.84
C ALA A 121 1.03 6.02 1.63
N MET A 122 0.40 6.34 0.51
CA MET A 122 -0.92 5.82 0.13
C MET A 122 -0.76 4.83 -1.01
N VAL A 123 -1.40 3.66 -0.92
CA VAL A 123 -1.47 2.66 -2.00
C VAL A 123 -2.92 2.52 -2.46
N GLY A 124 -3.17 2.58 -3.76
CA GLY A 124 -4.53 2.48 -4.31
C GLY A 124 -4.54 2.08 -5.78
N ASP A 125 -5.73 1.79 -6.29
CA ASP A 125 -5.92 1.34 -7.68
C ASP A 125 -7.13 2.00 -8.37
N GLY A 126 -8.04 2.61 -7.61
CA GLY A 126 -9.27 3.20 -8.13
C GLY A 126 -9.19 4.70 -8.38
N VAL A 127 -10.11 5.20 -9.21
CA VAL A 127 -10.35 6.65 -9.39
C VAL A 127 -10.67 7.30 -8.05
N ASN A 128 -11.35 6.57 -7.16
CA ASN A 128 -11.69 6.99 -5.80
C ASN A 128 -10.46 7.26 -4.91
N ASP A 129 -9.30 6.72 -5.27
CA ASP A 129 -8.05 6.86 -4.50
C ASP A 129 -7.16 7.98 -5.04
N ALA A 130 -7.39 8.46 -6.27
CA ALA A 130 -6.50 9.41 -6.96
C ALA A 130 -6.24 10.68 -6.13
N ALA A 131 -7.27 11.26 -5.50
CA ALA A 131 -7.10 12.44 -4.65
C ALA A 131 -6.29 12.14 -3.38
N ALA A 132 -6.46 10.96 -2.78
CA ALA A 132 -5.71 10.55 -1.60
C ALA A 132 -4.25 10.21 -1.95
N LEU A 133 -4.01 9.57 -3.10
CA LEU A 133 -2.69 9.31 -3.66
C LEU A 133 -1.92 10.62 -3.87
N ALA A 134 -2.54 11.61 -4.51
CA ALA A 134 -1.92 12.92 -4.75
C ALA A 134 -1.72 13.76 -3.48
N THR A 135 -2.43 13.45 -2.39
CA THR A 135 -2.30 14.17 -1.11
C THR A 135 -1.20 13.55 -0.22
N ALA A 136 -0.92 12.27 -0.38
CA ALA A 136 0.09 11.57 0.40
C ALA A 136 1.51 12.10 0.12
N ASP A 137 2.44 11.88 1.05
CA ASP A 137 3.87 12.19 0.82
C ASP A 137 4.50 11.25 -0.21
N LEU A 138 3.88 10.09 -0.40
CA LEU A 138 4.20 9.13 -1.45
C LEU A 138 2.93 8.42 -1.93
N GLY A 139 2.51 8.69 -3.17
CA GLY A 139 1.42 7.98 -3.85
C GLY A 139 1.92 6.76 -4.61
N LEU A 140 1.34 5.59 -4.37
CA LEU A 140 1.66 4.32 -5.03
C LEU A 140 0.42 3.75 -5.73
N ALA A 141 0.41 3.75 -7.06
CA ALA A 141 -0.68 3.13 -7.82
C ALA A 141 -0.36 1.69 -8.19
N MET A 142 -1.37 0.82 -8.16
CA MET A 142 -1.28 -0.49 -8.78
C MET A 142 -1.25 -0.34 -10.31
N GLY A 143 -0.38 -1.07 -11.01
CA GLY A 143 -0.29 -1.03 -12.48
C GLY A 143 -1.52 -1.62 -13.20
N THR A 144 -2.36 -2.35 -12.47
CA THR A 144 -3.70 -2.78 -12.92
C THR A 144 -4.80 -1.78 -12.56
N GLY A 145 -4.45 -0.67 -11.91
CA GLY A 145 -5.36 0.37 -11.50
C GLY A 145 -5.80 1.25 -12.66
N THR A 146 -6.71 2.17 -12.35
CA THR A 146 -7.26 3.12 -13.31
C THR A 146 -6.22 4.16 -13.72
N ASP A 147 -6.34 4.70 -14.94
CA ASP A 147 -5.42 5.73 -15.45
C ASP A 147 -5.32 6.94 -14.52
N ALA A 148 -6.43 7.34 -13.92
CA ALA A 148 -6.47 8.43 -12.94
C ALA A 148 -5.63 8.14 -11.68
N ALA A 149 -5.62 6.90 -11.20
CA ALA A 149 -4.78 6.50 -10.06
C ALA A 149 -3.30 6.50 -10.45
N ILE A 150 -2.98 5.99 -11.65
CA ILE A 150 -1.61 5.94 -12.17
C ILE A 150 -1.04 7.36 -12.33
N GLU A 151 -1.79 8.27 -12.95
CA GLU A 151 -1.37 9.66 -13.17
C GLU A 151 -1.21 10.45 -11.86
N ALA A 152 -2.04 10.15 -10.85
CA ALA A 152 -1.97 10.80 -9.54
C ALA A 152 -0.86 10.25 -8.62
N SER A 153 -0.19 9.16 -8.99
CA SER A 153 0.82 8.50 -8.15
C SER A 153 2.26 8.87 -8.51
N ASP A 154 3.15 8.89 -7.52
CA ASP A 154 4.58 9.08 -7.75
C ASP A 154 5.26 7.82 -8.27
N LEU A 155 4.72 6.66 -7.91
CA LEU A 155 5.24 5.34 -8.26
C LEU A 155 4.13 4.39 -8.70
N THR A 156 4.33 3.74 -9.84
CA THR A 156 3.42 2.70 -10.33
C THR A 156 4.01 1.30 -10.12
N LEU A 157 3.27 0.45 -9.42
CA LEU A 157 3.63 -0.94 -9.16
C LEU A 157 3.20 -1.80 -10.36
N VAL A 158 4.13 -2.04 -11.28
CA VAL A 158 3.87 -2.77 -12.54
C VAL A 158 3.33 -4.19 -12.28
N ARG A 159 3.79 -4.84 -11.20
CA ARG A 159 3.22 -6.13 -10.76
C ARG A 159 2.09 -5.86 -9.78
N GLY A 160 1.00 -6.59 -9.91
CA GLY A 160 -0.16 -6.53 -9.00
C GLY A 160 0.09 -7.02 -7.57
N ASP A 161 1.35 -7.04 -7.11
CA ASP A 161 1.78 -7.59 -5.83
C ASP A 161 2.33 -6.49 -4.91
N LEU A 162 1.75 -6.38 -3.71
CA LEU A 162 2.10 -5.38 -2.70
C LEU A 162 3.52 -5.56 -2.13
N LYS A 163 4.13 -6.75 -2.29
CA LYS A 163 5.54 -6.99 -1.90
C LYS A 163 6.50 -6.00 -2.56
N VAL A 164 6.19 -5.54 -3.77
CA VAL A 164 7.00 -4.55 -4.50
C VAL A 164 7.09 -3.22 -3.74
N THR A 165 6.07 -2.86 -2.96
CA THR A 165 6.12 -1.65 -2.11
C THR A 165 7.18 -1.78 -1.03
N ALA A 166 7.29 -2.94 -0.37
CA ALA A 166 8.33 -3.18 0.63
C ALA A 166 9.73 -3.11 0.00
N ASP A 167 9.91 -3.70 -1.19
CA ASP A 167 11.17 -3.64 -1.95
C ASP A 167 11.54 -2.21 -2.33
N ALA A 168 10.59 -1.41 -2.81
CA ALA A 168 10.80 -0.01 -3.16
C ALA A 168 11.31 0.80 -1.95
N ILE A 169 10.74 0.56 -0.76
CA ILE A 169 11.16 1.22 0.48
C ILE A 169 12.56 0.75 0.91
N ARG A 170 12.86 -0.56 0.83
CA ARG A 170 14.22 -1.09 1.10
C ARG A 170 15.26 -0.47 0.17
N LEU A 171 14.95 -0.41 -1.12
CA LEU A 171 15.82 0.18 -2.14
C LEU A 171 16.04 1.67 -1.88
N SER A 172 14.98 2.42 -1.57
CA SER A 172 15.07 3.85 -1.23
C SER A 172 15.99 4.09 -0.02
N ARG A 173 15.79 3.33 1.07
CA ARG A 173 16.64 3.43 2.28
C ARG A 173 18.11 3.13 1.98
N ARG A 174 18.40 2.08 1.21
CA ARG A 174 19.79 1.76 0.80
C ARG A 174 20.37 2.83 -0.12
N THR A 175 19.57 3.39 -1.02
CA THR A 175 19.99 4.47 -1.92
C THR A 175 20.37 5.71 -1.13
N LEU A 176 19.54 6.12 -0.16
CA LEU A 176 19.83 7.24 0.73
C LEU A 176 21.08 7.00 1.58
N ALA A 177 21.30 5.78 2.07
CA ALA A 177 22.53 5.43 2.79
C ALA A 177 23.78 5.60 1.91
N THR A 178 23.72 5.12 0.65
CA THR A 178 24.79 5.30 -0.33
C THR A 178 25.03 6.77 -0.66
N ILE A 179 23.97 7.57 -0.85
CA ILE A 179 24.07 9.02 -1.10
C ILE A 179 24.73 9.72 0.09
N ARG A 180 24.29 9.44 1.33
CA ARG A 180 24.91 10.01 2.54
C ARG A 180 26.38 9.66 2.65
N GLY A 181 26.76 8.41 2.35
CA GLY A 181 28.15 7.98 2.29
C GLY A 181 28.96 8.73 1.24
N ASN A 182 28.43 8.86 0.03
CA ASN A 182 29.08 9.61 -1.06
C ASN A 182 29.28 11.09 -0.69
N LEU A 183 28.26 11.73 -0.12
CA LEU A 183 28.35 13.13 0.33
C LEU A 183 29.36 13.30 1.46
N PHE A 184 29.39 12.35 2.42
CA PHE A 184 30.39 12.37 3.50
C PHE A 184 31.82 12.37 2.94
N TRP A 185 32.11 11.51 1.96
CA TRP A 185 33.44 11.48 1.33
C TRP A 185 33.73 12.71 0.47
N ALA A 186 32.74 13.16 -0.30
CA ALA A 186 32.87 14.34 -1.15
C ALA A 186 33.17 15.61 -0.34
N PHE A 187 32.54 15.78 0.84
CA PHE A 187 32.82 16.93 1.71
C PHE A 187 34.01 16.69 2.64
N GLY A 188 34.22 15.48 3.14
CA GLY A 188 35.26 15.15 4.11
C GLY A 188 36.66 15.50 3.61
N TYR A 189 36.99 15.15 2.36
CA TYR A 189 38.29 15.50 1.80
C TYR A 189 38.45 17.02 1.62
N ASN A 190 37.39 17.71 1.17
CA ASN A 190 37.41 19.16 0.98
C ASN A 190 37.63 19.89 2.30
N VAL A 191 36.91 19.48 3.34
CA VAL A 191 37.06 20.03 4.70
C VAL A 191 38.48 19.80 5.24
N ALA A 192 39.09 18.64 4.97
CA ALA A 192 40.47 18.36 5.37
C ALA A 192 41.50 19.14 4.54
N ALA A 193 41.26 19.32 3.23
CA ALA A 193 42.18 19.97 2.31
C ALA A 193 42.20 21.50 2.46
N LEU A 194 41.09 22.12 2.87
CA LEU A 194 40.98 23.57 3.04
C LEU A 194 41.99 24.16 4.05
N PRO A 195 42.14 23.64 5.28
CA PRO A 195 43.18 24.10 6.21
C PRO A 195 44.59 23.91 5.69
N LEU A 196 44.86 22.78 5.02
CA LEU A 196 46.15 22.51 4.39
C LEU A 196 46.46 23.52 3.28
N ALA A 197 45.48 23.86 2.44
CA ALA A 197 45.61 24.89 1.42
C ALA A 197 45.84 26.28 2.02
N ALA A 198 45.07 26.64 3.05
CA ALA A 198 45.20 27.92 3.74
C ALA A 198 46.57 28.08 4.42
N SER A 199 47.16 26.99 4.91
CA SER A 199 48.52 26.97 5.47
C SER A 199 49.65 26.94 4.41
N GLY A 200 49.30 26.91 3.11
CA GLY A 200 50.28 26.86 2.01
C GLY A 200 50.93 25.49 1.78
N LEU A 201 50.46 24.44 2.47
CA LEU A 201 51.04 23.09 2.45
C LEU A 201 50.41 22.17 1.40
N LEU A 202 49.37 22.62 0.69
CA LEU A 202 48.66 21.80 -0.30
C LEU A 202 49.20 22.02 -1.71
N ASN A 203 49.77 20.98 -2.30
CA ASN A 203 50.16 20.98 -3.71
C ASN A 203 48.91 20.79 -4.61
N PRO A 204 48.66 21.67 -5.60
CA PRO A 204 47.52 21.55 -6.53
C PRO A 204 47.42 20.20 -7.24
N MET A 205 48.54 19.54 -7.52
CA MET A 205 48.56 18.20 -8.13
C MET A 205 47.98 17.13 -7.19
N ILE A 206 48.27 17.22 -5.89
CA ILE A 206 47.74 16.28 -4.88
C ILE A 206 46.25 16.51 -4.70
N ALA A 207 45.81 17.77 -4.70
CA ALA A 207 44.39 18.12 -4.65
C ALA A 207 43.62 17.56 -5.86
N GLY A 208 44.18 17.71 -7.07
CA GLY A 208 43.59 17.17 -8.30
C GLY A 208 43.52 15.63 -8.30
N ALA A 209 44.58 14.96 -7.82
CA ALA A 209 44.60 13.50 -7.70
C ALA A 209 43.54 12.99 -6.70
N ALA A 210 43.40 13.65 -5.55
CA ALA A 210 42.37 13.34 -4.56
C ALA A 210 40.95 13.52 -5.11
N MET A 211 40.72 14.58 -5.89
CA MET A 211 39.43 14.84 -6.54
C MET A 211 39.07 13.74 -7.56
N ALA A 212 40.03 13.31 -8.37
CA ALA A 212 39.83 12.20 -9.31
C ALA A 212 39.51 10.89 -8.58
N PHE A 213 40.23 10.59 -7.49
CA PHE A 213 40.00 9.38 -6.68
C PHE A 213 38.62 9.40 -6.00
N SER A 214 38.18 10.57 -5.53
CA SER A 214 36.84 10.76 -4.96
C SER A 214 35.75 10.44 -5.98
N SER A 215 35.90 10.86 -7.24
CA SER A 215 34.95 10.54 -8.31
C SER A 215 34.87 9.04 -8.57
N VAL A 216 36.02 8.35 -8.65
CA VAL A 216 36.06 6.89 -8.79
C VAL A 216 35.36 6.22 -7.62
N PHE A 217 35.68 6.62 -6.38
CA PHE A 217 35.04 6.08 -5.18
C PHE A 217 33.51 6.25 -5.21
N VAL A 218 33.02 7.46 -5.49
CA VAL A 218 31.57 7.76 -5.53
C VAL A 218 30.88 6.91 -6.59
N VAL A 219 31.47 6.76 -7.78
CA VAL A 219 30.92 5.93 -8.86
C VAL A 219 30.90 4.46 -8.46
N THR A 220 32.02 3.92 -7.96
CA THR A 220 32.12 2.51 -7.55
C THR A 220 31.17 2.20 -6.39
N ASN A 221 31.05 3.10 -5.42
CA ASN A 221 30.14 2.93 -4.28
C ASN A 221 28.68 2.99 -4.74
N SER A 222 28.33 3.87 -5.68
CA SER A 222 26.98 3.94 -6.26
C SER A 222 26.64 2.67 -7.05
N LEU A 223 27.61 2.09 -7.77
CA LEU A 223 27.41 0.84 -8.51
C LEU A 223 27.07 -0.36 -7.62
N ARG A 224 27.40 -0.32 -6.31
CA ARG A 224 27.02 -1.40 -5.38
C ARG A 224 25.51 -1.57 -5.25
N LEU A 225 24.72 -0.52 -5.52
CA LEU A 225 23.25 -0.61 -5.56
C LEU A 225 22.74 -1.52 -6.69
N ARG A 226 23.52 -1.77 -7.74
CA ARG A 226 23.14 -2.72 -8.81
C ARG A 226 23.05 -4.17 -8.33
N ALA A 227 23.72 -4.52 -7.24
CA ALA A 227 23.64 -5.85 -6.63
C ALA A 227 22.47 -5.98 -5.63
N PHE A 228 21.55 -5.00 -5.60
CA PHE A 228 20.33 -5.10 -4.81
C PHE A 228 19.47 -6.26 -5.34
N THR A 229 19.13 -7.16 -4.43
CA THR A 229 18.19 -8.26 -4.60
C THR A 229 17.22 -8.25 -3.44
#